data_AF-A0A3D5MNB3-F1
#
_entry.id   AF-A0A3D5MNB3-F1
#
_cell.length_a   1.000
_cell.length_b   1.000
_cell.length_c   1.000
_cell.angle_alpha   90.00
_cell.angle_beta   90.00
_cell.angle_gamma   90.00
#
_symmetry.space_group_name_H-M   'P 1'
#
loop_
_entity.id
_entity.type
_entity.pdbx_description
1 polymer ?
#
loop_
_entity_poly.entity_id
_entity_poly.type
_entity_poly.pdbx_seq_one_letter_code
_entity_poly.pdbx_strand_id
1 'polypeptide(L)' 'MLVNKVEICGVNTSKLPVLSASKMRELFVRMKKGDRTAREQLIHGNLRLVLSVIQRFNNRGEYVDDL' A
#
# COMPACT_ATOMS: atom_id res chain seq x y z
N MET A 1 16.92 15.82 -10.27
CA MET A 1 16.13 14.61 -10.59
C MET A 1 14.66 14.97 -10.36
N LEU A 2 13.86 15.09 -11.42
CA LEU A 2 12.42 15.41 -11.30
C LEU A 2 11.72 14.21 -10.65
N VAL A 3 11.31 14.36 -9.40
CA VAL A 3 10.47 13.37 -8.73
C VAL A 3 9.09 13.48 -9.36
N ASN A 4 8.81 12.64 -10.36
CA ASN A 4 7.49 12.57 -10.97
C ASN A 4 6.49 12.15 -9.88
N LYS A 5 5.74 13.13 -9.38
CA LYS A 5 4.76 12.98 -8.30
C LYS A 5 3.58 12.18 -8.85
N VAL A 6 3.52 10.89 -8.56
CA VAL A 6 2.37 10.05 -8.91
C VAL A 6 1.36 10.10 -7.77
N GLU A 7 0.25 10.81 -8.01
CA GLU A 7 -0.91 10.84 -7.12
C GLU A 7 -2.01 9.90 -7.62
N ILE A 8 -2.55 9.10 -6.71
CA ILE A 8 -3.63 8.15 -6.96
C ILE A 8 -4.63 8.37 -5.83
N CYS A 9 -5.90 8.63 -6.14
CA CYS A 9 -6.94 8.93 -5.13
C CYS A 9 -6.55 10.08 -4.18
N GLY A 10 -5.84 11.10 -4.69
CA GLY A 10 -5.32 12.21 -3.86
C GLY A 10 -4.14 11.84 -2.94
N VAL A 11 -3.63 10.61 -3.01
CA VAL A 11 -2.51 10.12 -2.19
C VAL A 11 -1.20 10.19 -2.96
N ASN A 12 -0.21 10.90 -2.42
CA ASN A 12 1.15 10.91 -2.96
C ASN A 12 1.88 9.60 -2.63
N THR A 13 1.94 8.71 -3.61
CA THR A 13 2.49 7.36 -3.45
C THR A 13 3.98 7.30 -3.17
N SER A 14 4.74 8.34 -3.52
CA SER A 14 6.18 8.40 -3.26
C SER A 14 6.53 8.57 -1.78
N LYS A 15 5.56 9.04 -0.97
CA LYS A 15 5.71 9.20 0.48
C LYS A 15 5.24 7.97 1.28
N LEU A 16 4.64 6.98 0.61
CA LEU A 16 4.12 5.79 1.29
C LEU A 16 5.27 4.84 1.65
N PRO A 17 5.24 4.25 2.87
CA PRO A 17 6.25 3.29 3.30
C PRO A 17 6.19 2.03 2.43
N VAL A 18 7.35 1.45 2.14
CA VAL A 18 7.48 0.16 1.46
C VAL A 18 8.20 -0.79 2.38
N LEU A 19 7.64 -1.99 2.57
CA LEU A 19 8.23 -3.02 3.41
C LEU A 19 9.19 -3.89 2.59
N SER A 20 10.36 -4.16 3.15
CA SER A 20 11.25 -5.21 2.61
C SER A 20 10.64 -6.59 2.86
N ALA A 21 11.03 -7.58 2.06
CA ALA A 21 10.57 -8.95 2.22
C ALA A 21 10.91 -9.53 3.62
N SER A 22 12.06 -9.17 4.18
CA SER A 22 12.43 -9.59 5.54
C SER A 22 11.51 -8.98 6.59
N LYS A 23 11.23 -7.67 6.49
CA LYS A 23 10.34 -6.99 7.44
C LYS A 23 8.91 -7.53 7.36
N MET A 24 8.43 -7.83 6.16
CA MET A 24 7.11 -8.39 5.95
C MET A 24 6.96 -9.76 6.65
N ARG A 25 7.97 -10.64 6.56
CA ARG A 25 7.97 -11.94 7.27
C ARG A 25 7.91 -11.76 8.79
N GLU A 26 8.70 -10.84 9.34
CA GLU A 26 8.68 -10.53 10.78
C GLU A 26 7.28 -10.07 11.23
N LEU A 27 6.69 -9.13 10.50
CA LEU A 27 5.37 -8.60 10.81
C LEU A 27 4.28 -9.67 10.70
N PHE A 28 4.34 -10.57 9.71
CA PHE A 28 3.40 -11.68 9.62
C PHE A 28 3.48 -12.63 10.82
N VAL A 29 4.69 -12.95 11.31
CA VAL A 29 4.85 -13.78 12.51
C VAL A 29 4.26 -13.08 13.74
N ARG A 30 4.52 -11.78 13.92
CA ARG A 30 3.98 -10.99 15.02
C ARG A 30 2.45 -10.88 14.95
N MET A 31 1.92 -10.59 13.77
CA MET A 31 0.49 -10.51 13.52
C MET A 31 -0.22 -11.83 13.88
N LYS A 32 0.36 -12.98 13.48
CA LYS A 32 -0.18 -14.30 13.84
C LYS A 32 -0.21 -14.58 15.34
N LYS A 33 0.65 -13.90 16.12
CA LYS A 33 0.64 -13.94 17.60
C LYS A 33 -0.37 -12.98 18.23
N GLY A 34 -1.17 -12.27 17.42
CA GLY A 34 -2.19 -11.33 17.90
C GLY A 34 -1.75 -9.87 17.98
N ASP A 35 -0.54 -9.53 17.50
CA ASP A 35 -0.05 -8.15 17.47
C ASP A 35 -0.85 -7.31 16.45
N ARG A 36 -1.74 -6.45 16.96
CA ARG A 36 -2.59 -5.56 16.14
C ARG A 36 -1.76 -4.47 15.46
N THR A 37 -0.69 -4.01 16.09
CA THR A 37 0.21 -3.01 15.50
C THR A 37 0.98 -3.60 14.31
N ALA A 38 1.34 -4.89 14.35
CA ALA A 38 1.94 -5.56 13.20
C ALA A 38 0.98 -5.64 12.00
N ARG A 39 -0.33 -5.83 12.26
CA ARG A 39 -1.37 -5.77 11.22
C ARG A 39 -1.47 -4.39 10.59
N GLU A 40 -1.50 -3.33 11.41
CA GLU A 40 -1.55 -1.94 10.91
C GLU A 40 -0.32 -1.62 10.04
N GLN A 41 0.88 -2.00 10.49
CA GLN A 41 2.11 -1.82 9.70
C GLN A 41 2.06 -2.56 8.35
N LEU A 42 1.51 -3.78 8.33
CA LEU A 42 1.31 -4.52 7.08
C LEU A 42 0.31 -3.82 6.15
N ILE A 43 -0.81 -3.31 6.68
CA ILE A 43 -1.81 -2.58 5.88
C ILE A 43 -1.18 -1.33 5.27
N HIS A 44 -0.62 -0.44 6.11
CA HIS A 44 -0.02 0.80 5.65
C HIS A 44 1.16 0.58 4.69
N GLY A 45 2.02 -0.41 4.98
CA GLY A 45 3.17 -0.76 4.15
C GLY A 45 2.84 -1.37 2.79
N ASN A 46 1.59 -1.81 2.58
CA ASN A 46 1.12 -2.35 1.30
C ASN A 46 0.15 -1.40 0.56
N LEU A 47 -0.16 -0.22 1.09
CA LEU A 47 -1.04 0.74 0.41
C LEU A 47 -0.54 1.13 -0.98
N ARG A 48 0.77 1.29 -1.15
CA ARG A 48 1.35 1.59 -2.47
C ARG A 48 1.14 0.46 -3.47
N LEU A 49 1.15 -0.80 -3.02
CA LEU A 49 0.85 -1.95 -3.86
C LEU A 49 -0.61 -1.91 -4.32
N VAL A 50 -1.55 -1.69 -3.38
CA VAL A 50 -2.99 -1.59 -3.68
C VAL A 50 -3.24 -0.49 -4.71
N LEU A 51 -2.73 0.72 -4.48
CA LEU A 51 -2.91 1.83 -5.43
C LEU A 51 -2.31 1.53 -6.82
N SER A 52 -1.18 0.80 -6.89
CA SER A 52 -0.59 0.37 -8.18
C SER A 52 -1.41 -0.69 -8.91
N VAL A 53 -2.19 -1.49 -8.17
CA VAL A 53 -3.12 -2.47 -8.74
C VAL A 53 -4.36 -1.75 -9.26
N ILE A 54 -4.95 -0.84 -8.46
CA ILE A 54 -6.14 -0.06 -8.84
C ILE A 54 -5.91 0.76 -10.11
N GLN A 55 -4.72 1.34 -10.31
CA GLN A 55 -4.37 2.03 -11.57
C GLN A 55 -4.63 1.19 -12.83
N ARG A 56 -4.54 -0.14 -12.74
CA ARG A 56 -4.81 -1.05 -13.88
C ARG A 56 -6.29 -1.17 -14.22
N PHE A 57 -7.17 -0.68 -13.35
CA PHE A 57 -8.63 -0.73 -13.47
C PHE A 57 -9.26 0.61 -13.87
N ASN A 58 -8.47 1.67 -14.06
CA ASN A 58 -8.92 3.05 -14.36
C ASN A 58 -9.84 3.22 -15.60
N ASN A 59 -10.04 2.20 -16.43
CA ASN A 59 -10.86 2.27 -17.65
C ASN A 59 -12.12 1.38 -17.60
N ARG A 60 -12.57 0.97 -16.41
CA ARG A 60 -13.72 0.07 -16.26
C ARG A 60 -15.05 0.77 -15.94
N GLY A 61 -15.05 2.09 -15.80
CA GLY A 61 -16.25 2.87 -15.45
C GLY A 61 -16.62 2.88 -13.96
N GLU A 62 -15.83 2.21 -13.12
CA GLU A 62 -15.93 2.20 -11.66
C GLU A 62 -15.23 3.43 -11.05
N TYR A 63 -15.72 3.93 -9.92
CA TYR A 63 -15.07 5.00 -9.19
C TYR A 63 -13.83 4.48 -8.47
N VAL A 64 -12.68 5.12 -8.69
CA VAL A 64 -11.36 4.62 -8.26
C VAL A 64 -11.24 4.51 -6.74
N ASP A 65 -11.94 5.37 -5.99
CA ASP A 65 -11.91 5.33 -4.52
C ASP A 65 -12.80 4.23 -3.93
N ASP A 66 -13.72 3.67 -4.72
CA ASP A 66 -14.60 2.56 -4.31
C ASP A 66 -13.96 1.18 -4.57
N LEU A 67 -12.86 1.12 -5.34
CA LEU A 67 -12.08 -0.07 -5.71
C LEU A 67 -11.04 -0.45 -4.66
#